data_AF-A0A6L6J2H7-F1
#
_entry.id   AF-A0A6L6J2H7-F1
#
_cell.length_a   1.000
_cell.length_b   1.000
_cell.length_c   1.000
_cell.angle_alpha   90.00
_cell.angle_beta   90.00
_cell.angle_gamma   90.00
#
_symmetry.space_group_name_H-M   'P 1'
#
loop_
_entity.id
_entity.type
_entity.pdbx_description
1 polymer ?
#
loop_
_entity_poly.entity_id
_entity_poly.type
_entity_poly.pdbx_seq_one_letter_code
_entity_poly.pdbx_strand_id
1 'polypeptide(L)'
;MILMLRWLMELISTRQDGNNFDSKLRTHAHSAEMKPKILNALIERESTPQKVGPRISAVREALELSKAEFADSIEFDRSSLTKVERGVMGLDIAVGEKISAVYGVGLDFIYRGDLADLPPELRPKVVPILANARKNAQA
;
A
#
# COMPACT_ATOMS: atom_id res chain seq x y z
N MET A 1 -43.53 -41.80 -39.73
CA MET A 1 -42.13 -42.19 -40.00
C MET A 1 -41.23 -41.01 -39.64
N ILE A 2 -40.28 -41.22 -38.73
CA ILE A 2 -38.92 -40.63 -38.78
C ILE A 2 -38.88 -39.10 -38.57
N LEU A 3 -38.18 -38.50 -37.61
CA LEU A 3 -37.19 -38.89 -36.62
C LEU A 3 -37.18 -37.66 -35.67
N MET A 4 -37.22 -37.87 -34.35
CA MET A 4 -36.07 -37.63 -33.47
C MET A 4 -35.49 -36.22 -33.45
N LEU A 5 -35.40 -35.74 -32.20
CA LEU A 5 -34.27 -35.00 -31.63
C LEU A 5 -33.87 -33.68 -32.29
N ARG A 6 -34.12 -32.58 -31.60
CA ARG A 6 -33.14 -31.93 -30.71
C ARG A 6 -33.86 -30.76 -30.02
N TRP A 7 -34.29 -30.90 -28.77
CA TRP A 7 -33.49 -30.45 -27.62
C TRP A 7 -32.77 -29.12 -27.84
N LEU A 8 -33.18 -28.15 -27.03
CA LEU A 8 -32.39 -27.06 -26.49
C LEU A 8 -31.85 -26.03 -27.50
N MET A 9 -32.37 -24.81 -27.46
CA MET A 9 -31.75 -23.80 -26.60
C MET A 9 -32.61 -22.53 -26.60
N GLU A 10 -33.01 -22.14 -25.41
CA GLU A 10 -33.34 -20.75 -25.09
C GLU A 10 -32.23 -19.83 -25.60
N LEU A 11 -32.62 -18.84 -26.38
CA LEU A 11 -31.89 -17.59 -26.48
C LEU A 11 -32.96 -16.51 -26.46
N ILE A 12 -33.37 -16.16 -25.24
CA ILE A 12 -34.09 -14.93 -24.94
C ILE A 12 -33.19 -13.81 -25.46
N SER A 13 -33.57 -13.30 -26.63
CA SER A 13 -33.05 -12.09 -27.23
C SER A 13 -33.41 -10.93 -26.32
N THR A 14 -32.49 -10.55 -25.44
CA THR A 14 -32.60 -9.30 -24.72
C THR A 14 -32.34 -8.16 -25.72
N ARG A 15 -33.44 -7.61 -26.23
CA ARG A 15 -33.51 -6.24 -26.74
C ARG A 15 -32.74 -5.32 -25.80
N GLN A 16 -31.62 -4.76 -26.26
CA GLN A 16 -31.11 -3.52 -25.70
C GLN A 16 -31.94 -2.38 -26.29
N ASP A 17 -33.08 -2.11 -25.68
CA ASP A 17 -33.79 -0.86 -25.91
C ASP A 17 -32.96 0.25 -25.27
N GLY A 18 -32.29 1.01 -26.13
CA GLY A 18 -31.66 2.26 -25.76
C GLY A 18 -32.72 3.25 -25.29
N ASN A 19 -32.71 3.55 -23.99
CA ASN A 19 -32.94 4.88 -23.42
C ASN A 19 -33.08 4.76 -21.91
N ASN A 20 -31.98 4.99 -21.18
CA ASN A 20 -32.06 5.81 -19.97
C ASN A 20 -30.66 6.33 -19.62
N PHE A 21 -30.16 7.28 -20.42
CA PHE A 21 -28.99 8.06 -20.06
C PHE A 21 -29.44 9.15 -19.10
N ASP A 22 -29.66 8.74 -17.84
CA ASP A 22 -30.00 9.64 -16.74
C ASP A 22 -28.80 10.59 -16.50
N SER A 23 -28.97 11.83 -16.95
CA SER A 23 -27.96 12.88 -16.98
C SER A 23 -27.95 13.72 -15.69
N LYS A 24 -28.35 13.14 -14.54
CA LYS A 24 -28.42 13.86 -13.25
C LYS A 24 -27.71 13.21 -12.07
N LEU A 25 -26.59 12.51 -12.30
CA LEU A 25 -25.65 12.09 -11.25
C LEU A 25 -24.18 12.33 -11.61
N ARG A 26 -23.86 13.45 -12.27
CA ARG A 26 -22.48 13.88 -12.54
C ARG A 26 -22.14 15.19 -11.84
N THR A 27 -22.23 15.17 -10.52
CA THR A 27 -21.56 16.14 -9.65
C THR A 27 -20.92 15.33 -8.53
N HIS A 28 -19.61 15.52 -8.31
CA HIS A 28 -18.73 14.88 -7.32
C HIS A 28 -17.94 13.61 -7.72
N ALA A 29 -17.14 13.64 -8.79
CA ALA A 29 -16.00 12.70 -8.91
C ALA A 29 -14.90 13.15 -9.89
N HIS A 30 -14.38 14.38 -9.77
CA HIS A 30 -13.23 14.81 -10.61
C HIS A 30 -12.06 15.46 -9.85
N SER A 31 -12.00 15.31 -8.52
CA SER A 31 -10.87 15.82 -7.71
C SER A 31 -10.08 14.76 -6.93
N ALA A 32 -10.33 13.46 -7.15
CA ALA A 32 -9.69 12.39 -6.37
C ALA A 32 -8.49 11.73 -7.06
N GLU A 33 -8.39 11.76 -8.40
CA GLU A 33 -7.48 10.86 -9.12
C GLU A 33 -6.07 11.42 -9.38
N MET A 34 -5.78 12.68 -9.06
CA MET A 34 -4.43 13.27 -9.19
C MET A 34 -3.54 13.16 -7.94
N LYS A 35 -4.05 12.63 -6.81
CA LYS A 35 -3.26 12.51 -5.58
C LYS A 35 -2.18 11.40 -5.57
N PRO A 36 -2.34 10.21 -6.19
CA PRO A 36 -1.37 9.13 -5.98
C PRO A 36 -0.03 9.39 -6.70
N LYS A 37 -0.02 10.07 -7.85
CA LYS A 37 1.24 10.40 -8.55
C LYS A 37 2.09 11.41 -7.77
N ILE A 38 1.46 12.42 -7.17
CA ILE A 38 2.15 13.42 -6.36
C ILE A 38 2.65 12.80 -5.05
N LEU A 39 1.83 11.96 -4.40
CA LEU A 39 2.23 11.24 -3.19
C LEU A 39 3.38 10.25 -3.44
N ASN A 40 3.35 9.52 -4.56
CA ASN A 40 4.46 8.65 -4.93
C ASN A 40 5.72 9.41 -5.35
N ALA A 41 5.60 10.65 -5.85
CA ALA A 41 6.75 11.52 -6.07
C ALA A 41 7.34 12.08 -4.76
N LEU A 42 6.57 12.08 -3.66
CA LEU A 42 7.06 12.49 -2.35
C LEU A 42 7.96 11.43 -1.70
N ILE A 43 7.82 10.16 -2.11
CA ILE A 43 8.61 9.05 -1.60
C ILE A 43 9.60 8.62 -2.68
N GLU A 44 10.87 8.92 -2.47
CA GLU A 44 11.92 8.49 -3.39
C GLU A 44 11.95 6.97 -3.49
N ARG A 45 11.96 6.45 -4.72
CA ARG A 45 11.90 5.01 -5.01
C ARG A 45 13.28 4.36 -4.93
N GLU A 46 13.96 4.58 -3.81
CA GLU A 46 15.30 4.06 -3.55
C GLU A 46 15.28 3.09 -2.38
N SER A 47 16.04 2.00 -2.52
CA SER A 47 16.24 0.98 -1.50
C SER A 47 17.48 1.23 -0.63
N THR A 48 17.99 2.47 -0.62
CA THR A 48 19.12 2.85 0.24
C THR A 48 18.71 2.81 1.71
N PRO A 49 19.59 2.40 2.64
CA PRO A 49 19.27 2.34 4.06
C PRO A 49 18.69 3.65 4.62
N GLN A 50 19.15 4.79 4.10
CA GLN A 50 18.70 6.13 4.49
C GLN A 50 17.26 6.42 4.10
N LYS A 51 16.73 5.73 3.09
CA LYS A 51 15.33 5.86 2.65
C LYS A 51 14.45 4.76 3.24
N VAL A 52 14.99 3.56 3.47
CA VAL A 52 14.28 2.44 4.11
C VAL A 52 14.03 2.71 5.59
N GLY A 53 15.02 3.24 6.32
CA GLY A 53 14.91 3.52 7.76
C GLY A 53 13.69 4.36 8.15
N PRO A 54 13.48 5.54 7.53
CA PRO A 54 12.28 6.36 7.76
C PRO A 54 10.97 5.65 7.45
N ARG A 55 10.93 4.74 6.47
CA ARG A 55 9.72 3.95 6.16
C ARG A 55 9.39 2.96 7.25
N ILE A 56 10.41 2.28 7.78
CA ILE A 56 10.24 1.37 8.93
C ILE A 56 9.80 2.15 10.17
N SER A 57 10.41 3.30 10.46
CA SER A 57 9.99 4.14 11.58
C SER A 57 8.54 4.60 11.42
N ALA A 58 8.13 4.99 10.21
CA ALA A 58 6.77 5.42 9.93
C ALA A 58 5.73 4.29 10.10
N VAL A 59 6.07 3.06 9.72
CA VAL A 59 5.22 1.88 9.96
C VAL A 59 5.08 1.62 11.46
N ARG A 60 6.20 1.61 12.20
CA ARG A 60 6.18 1.42 13.66
C ARG A 60 5.34 2.49 14.35
N GLU A 61 5.51 3.76 13.98
CA GLU A 61 4.75 4.87 14.55
C GLU A 61 3.27 4.81 14.17
N ALA A 62 2.93 4.39 12.94
CA ALA A 62 1.54 4.18 12.52
C ALA A 62 0.85 3.03 13.26
N LEU A 63 1.62 2.05 13.72
CA LEU A 63 1.17 0.95 14.57
C LEU A 63 1.15 1.32 16.07
N GLU A 64 1.64 2.51 16.42
CA GLU A 64 1.74 3.01 17.81
C GLU A 64 2.60 2.10 18.72
N LEU A 65 3.57 1.39 18.13
CA LEU A 65 4.45 0.49 18.85
C LEU A 65 5.74 1.18 19.29
N SER A 66 6.21 0.85 20.49
CA SER A 66 7.56 1.18 20.91
C SER A 66 8.60 0.43 20.08
N LYS A 67 9.85 0.91 20.07
CA LYS A 67 10.95 0.23 19.37
C LYS A 67 11.18 -1.18 19.91
N ALA A 68 11.00 -1.37 21.22
CA ALA A 68 11.13 -2.67 21.86
C ALA A 68 10.03 -3.63 21.38
N GLU A 69 8.76 -3.21 21.44
CA GLU A 69 7.63 -4.05 21.01
C GLU A 69 7.72 -4.41 19.53
N PHE A 70 8.08 -3.45 18.68
CA PHE A 70 8.25 -3.70 17.25
C PHE A 70 9.38 -4.70 17.00
N ALA A 71 10.56 -4.50 17.61
CA ALA A 71 11.69 -5.42 17.48
C ALA A 71 11.35 -6.84 17.97
N ASP A 72 10.70 -6.93 19.13
CA ASP A 72 10.35 -8.21 19.75
C ASP A 72 9.33 -8.97 18.88
N SER A 73 8.36 -8.27 18.28
CA SER A 73 7.33 -8.89 17.43
C SER A 73 7.87 -9.56 16.16
N ILE A 74 9.00 -9.09 15.64
CA ILE A 74 9.67 -9.63 14.45
C ILE A 74 10.93 -10.41 14.81
N GLU A 75 11.15 -10.68 16.11
CA GLU A 75 12.33 -11.36 16.65
C GLU A 75 13.64 -10.76 16.14
N PHE A 76 13.72 -9.43 16.12
CA PHE A 76 14.88 -8.69 15.65
C PHE A 76 15.56 -7.98 16.80
N ASP A 77 16.89 -7.84 16.72
CA ASP A 77 17.65 -7.17 17.77
C ASP A 77 17.30 -5.66 17.84
N ARG A 78 17.00 -5.18 19.05
CA ARG A 78 16.60 -3.78 19.31
C ARG A 78 17.69 -2.77 18.93
N SER A 79 18.96 -3.14 19.13
CA SER A 79 20.10 -2.28 18.77
C SER A 79 20.24 -2.17 17.25
N SER A 80 20.01 -3.28 16.55
CA SER A 80 20.01 -3.36 15.09
C SER A 80 18.84 -2.60 14.49
N LEU A 81 17.63 -2.72 15.05
CA LEU A 81 16.47 -1.91 14.63
C LEU A 81 16.78 -0.42 14.72
N THR A 82 17.40 0.03 15.81
CA THR A 82 17.77 1.44 15.98
C THR A 82 18.75 1.91 14.90
N LYS A 83 19.69 1.07 14.46
CA LYS A 83 20.63 1.39 13.37
C LYS A 83 19.93 1.43 12.02
N VAL A 84 18.97 0.53 11.80
CA VAL A 84 18.16 0.48 10.58
C VAL A 84 17.28 1.72 10.45
N GLU A 85 16.54 2.10 11.50
CA GLU A 85 15.68 3.29 11.50
C GLU A 85 16.48 4.58 11.24
N ARG A 86 17.72 4.63 11.75
CA ARG A 86 18.65 5.75 11.50
C ARG A 86 19.28 5.73 10.10
N GLY A 87 19.06 4.68 9.31
CA GLY A 87 19.66 4.51 7.99
C GLY A 87 21.17 4.25 8.02
N VAL A 88 21.72 3.82 9.16
CA VAL A 88 23.13 3.42 9.32
C VAL A 88 23.33 2.00 8.80
N MET A 89 22.31 1.16 8.93
CA MET A 89 22.31 -0.25 8.54
C MET A 89 21.15 -0.52 7.58
N GLY A 90 21.39 -1.33 6.56
CA GLY A 90 20.31 -1.82 5.70
C GLY A 90 19.43 -2.84 6.41
N LEU A 91 18.15 -2.91 6.03
CA LEU A 91 17.26 -3.95 6.51
C LEU A 91 17.47 -5.22 5.67
N ASP A 92 17.84 -6.32 6.32
CA ASP A 92 17.94 -7.62 5.68
C ASP A 92 16.57 -8.08 5.15
N ILE A 93 16.58 -8.76 4.00
CA ILE A 93 15.36 -9.20 3.31
C ILE A 93 14.56 -10.15 4.19
N ALA A 94 15.22 -11.07 4.90
CA ALA A 94 14.57 -11.99 5.83
C ALA A 94 13.79 -11.24 6.93
N VAL A 95 14.29 -10.10 7.40
CA VAL A 95 13.59 -9.27 8.40
C VAL A 95 12.45 -8.51 7.75
N GLY A 96 12.62 -8.01 6.53
CA GLY A 96 11.55 -7.41 5.73
C GLY A 96 10.36 -8.38 5.52
N GLU A 97 10.65 -9.65 5.24
CA GLU A 97 9.63 -10.70 5.11
C GLU A 97 8.88 -10.93 6.42
N LYS A 98 9.57 -10.94 7.57
CA LYS A 98 8.91 -11.02 8.88
C LYS A 98 7.96 -9.85 9.13
N ILE A 99 8.38 -8.62 8.81
CA ILE A 99 7.53 -7.42 8.93
C ILE A 99 6.28 -7.56 8.05
N SER A 100 6.45 -8.03 6.81
CA SER A 100 5.35 -8.29 5.90
C SER A 100 4.39 -9.35 6.44
N ALA A 101 4.92 -10.45 6.97
CA ALA A 101 4.11 -11.53 7.53
C ALA A 101 3.30 -11.11 8.77
N VAL A 102 3.88 -10.29 9.65
CA VAL A 102 3.23 -9.87 10.91
C VAL A 102 2.21 -8.75 10.69
N TYR A 103 2.53 -7.78 9.83
CA TYR A 103 1.74 -6.55 9.70
C TYR A 103 1.05 -6.38 8.35
N GLY A 104 1.26 -7.29 7.39
CA GLY A 104 0.72 -7.19 6.03
C GLY A 104 1.33 -6.05 5.21
N VAL A 105 2.47 -5.50 5.63
CA VAL A 105 3.17 -4.42 4.92
C VAL A 105 4.02 -5.04 3.82
N GLY A 106 3.67 -4.78 2.57
CA GLY A 106 4.39 -5.41 1.48
C GLY A 106 5.82 -4.87 1.29
N LEU A 107 6.66 -5.71 0.69
CA LEU A 107 8.09 -5.47 0.54
C LEU A 107 8.39 -4.31 -0.41
N ASP A 108 7.52 -4.05 -1.40
CA ASP A 108 7.70 -2.94 -2.32
C ASP A 108 7.51 -1.61 -1.60
N PHE A 109 6.65 -1.54 -0.59
CA PHE A 109 6.61 -0.37 0.28
C PHE A 109 7.91 -0.19 1.07
N ILE A 110 8.40 -1.25 1.71
CA ILE A 110 9.59 -1.18 2.57
C ILE A 110 10.82 -0.72 1.77
N TYR A 111 11.09 -1.37 0.63
CA TYR A 111 12.31 -1.14 -0.14
C TYR A 111 12.16 -0.07 -1.21
N ARG A 112 11.03 0.00 -1.91
CA ARG A 112 10.82 0.93 -3.03
C ARG A 112 9.90 2.10 -2.68
N GLY A 113 9.25 2.09 -1.53
CA GLY A 113 8.33 3.15 -1.14
C GLY A 113 7.01 3.15 -1.91
N ASP A 114 6.58 2.02 -2.46
CA ASP A 114 5.28 1.93 -3.13
C ASP A 114 4.12 1.92 -2.12
N LEU A 115 3.34 2.99 -2.08
CA LEU A 115 2.19 3.13 -1.19
C LEU A 115 1.05 2.16 -1.52
N ALA A 116 1.01 1.62 -2.74
CA ALA A 116 -0.02 0.66 -3.14
C ALA A 116 0.07 -0.64 -2.32
N ASP A 117 1.27 -0.99 -1.88
CA ASP A 117 1.61 -2.23 -1.17
C ASP A 117 1.43 -2.14 0.37
N LEU A 118 0.95 -0.98 0.85
CA LEU A 118 0.51 -0.82 2.24
C LEU A 118 -0.95 -1.24 2.43
N PRO A 119 -1.28 -1.87 3.57
CA PRO A 119 -2.66 -2.10 3.98
C PRO A 119 -3.47 -0.79 3.96
N PRO A 120 -4.73 -0.82 3.48
CA PRO A 120 -5.58 0.38 3.36
C PRO A 120 -5.74 1.13 4.69
N GLU A 121 -5.71 0.41 5.81
CA GLU A 121 -5.86 0.94 7.16
C GLU A 121 -4.59 1.67 7.67
N LEU A 122 -3.40 1.22 7.26
CA LEU A 122 -2.12 1.82 7.65
C LEU A 122 -1.74 3.00 6.76
N ARG A 123 -2.13 2.97 5.49
CA ARG A 123 -1.80 4.03 4.52
C ARG A 123 -2.13 5.46 5.00
N PRO A 124 -3.33 5.78 5.52
CA PRO A 124 -3.64 7.14 5.99
C PRO A 124 -2.82 7.57 7.22
N LYS A 125 -2.28 6.61 8.00
CA LYS A 125 -1.43 6.88 9.16
C LYS A 125 0.04 7.08 8.78
N VAL A 126 0.55 6.27 7.85
CA VAL A 126 1.97 6.28 7.44
C VAL A 126 2.31 7.52 6.61
N VAL A 127 1.45 7.92 5.67
CA VAL A 127 1.68 9.06 4.77
C VAL A 127 1.99 10.39 5.50
N PRO A 128 1.22 10.85 6.49
CA PRO A 128 1.53 12.10 7.20
C PRO A 128 2.86 12.01 7.97
N ILE A 129 3.18 10.85 8.55
CA ILE A 129 4.44 10.63 9.28
C ILE A 129 5.64 10.79 8.33
N LEU A 130 5.59 10.14 7.17
CA LEU A 130 6.62 10.27 6.13
C LEU A 130 6.77 11.70 5.62
N ALA A 131 5.66 12.41 5.41
CA ALA A 131 5.68 13.79 4.99
C ALA A 131 6.35 14.70 6.02
N ASN A 132 6.10 14.47 7.32
CA ASN A 132 6.75 15.22 8.40
C ASN A 132 8.23 14.87 8.55
N ALA A 133 8.60 13.59 8.46
CA ALA A 133 9.99 13.16 8.51
C ALA A 133 10.83 13.82 7.40
N ARG A 134 10.28 13.95 6.19
CA ARG A 134 10.94 14.65 5.09
C ARG A 134 11.14 16.15 5.36
N LYS A 135 10.13 16.83 5.91
CA LYS A 135 10.25 18.26 6.27
C LYS A 135 11.38 18.48 7.28
N ASN A 136 11.47 17.60 8.28
CA ASN A 136 12.50 17.68 9.31
C ASN A 136 13.91 17.40 8.78
N ALA A 137 14.04 16.62 7.70
CA ALA A 137 15.32 16.36 7.06
C ALA A 137 15.80 17.51 6.12
N GLN A 138 14.90 18.44 5.77
CA GLN A 138 15.19 19.58 4.89
C GLN A 138 15.38 20.91 5.64
N ALA A 139 15.09 20.94 6.94
CA ALA A 139 15.24 22.08 7.82
C ALA A 139 16.62 22.06 8.50
#